data_AF-A0A258CY14-F1
#
_entry.id   AF-A0A258CY14-F1
#
_cell.length_a   1.000
_cell.length_b   1.000
_cell.length_c   1.000
_cell.angle_alpha   90.00
_cell.angle_beta   90.00
_cell.angle_gamma   90.00
#
_symmetry.space_group_name_H-M   'P 1'
#
loop_
_entity.id
_entity.type
_entity.pdbx_description
1 polymer ?
#
loop_
_entity_poly.entity_id
_entity_poly.type
_entity_poly.pdbx_seq_one_letter_code
_entity_poly.pdbx_strand_id
1 'polypeptide(L)'
;MTDEVSRAGTHRLQLDDEAATLRLAADLAAILKPGDIVALSGHLGAGKSMLARAILRELAEDPRLEAPSPTFTLVQSYETPRGTV
;
A
#
# COMPACT_ATOMS: atom_id res chain seq x y z
N MET A 1 2.22 19.09 18.43
CA MET A 1 2.77 18.62 17.14
C MET A 1 4.16 18.12 17.46
N THR A 2 4.22 16.95 18.08
CA THR A 2 5.41 16.46 18.77
C THR A 2 6.20 15.59 17.81
N ASP A 3 7.47 15.97 17.64
CA ASP A 3 8.54 15.19 17.05
C ASP A 3 8.59 13.79 17.67
N GLU A 4 8.18 12.78 16.89
CA GLU A 4 8.64 11.40 17.10
C GLU A 4 8.51 10.61 15.79
N VAL A 5 9.14 11.10 14.72
CA VAL A 5 9.49 10.23 13.59
C VAL A 5 10.65 9.36 14.08
N SER A 6 10.29 8.24 14.74
CA SER A 6 11.23 7.21 15.17
C SER A 6 12.18 6.86 14.01
N ARG A 7 13.48 6.67 14.29
CA ARG A 7 14.55 6.44 13.30
C ARG A 7 14.10 5.48 12.18
N ALA A 8 13.70 6.04 11.03
CA ALA A 8 13.41 5.27 9.84
C ALA A 8 14.74 4.76 9.25
N GLY A 9 14.98 3.44 9.34
CA GLY A 9 16.05 2.77 8.62
C GLY A 9 15.65 2.57 7.15
N THR A 10 16.63 2.60 6.24
CA THR A 10 16.39 2.19 4.86
C THR A 10 16.49 0.67 4.75
N HIS A 11 15.40 0.04 4.30
CA HIS A 11 15.38 -1.38 3.96
C HIS A 11 15.42 -1.54 2.44
N ARG A 12 16.17 -2.54 1.96
CA ARG A 12 16.22 -2.92 0.54
C ARG A 12 15.84 -4.39 0.40
N LEU A 13 14.83 -4.65 -0.40
CA LEU A 13 14.32 -5.98 -0.69
C LEU A 13 14.44 -6.23 -2.20
N GLN A 14 14.80 -7.45 -2.59
CA GLN A 14 14.67 -7.92 -3.97
C GLN A 14 13.33 -8.66 -4.08
N LEU A 15 12.54 -8.31 -5.09
CA LEU A 15 11.23 -8.91 -5.35
C LEU A 15 11.32 -9.56 -6.74
N ASP A 16 11.69 -10.83 -6.77
CA ASP A 16 12.01 -11.55 -8.01
C ASP A 16 10.76 -11.84 -8.86
N ASP A 17 9.59 -11.85 -8.23
CA ASP A 17 8.32 -12.17 -8.88
C ASP A 17 7.13 -11.39 -8.28
N GLU A 18 5.98 -11.56 -8.93
CA GLU A 18 4.70 -11.00 -8.49
C GLU A 18 4.31 -11.51 -7.09
N ALA A 19 4.56 -12.78 -6.79
CA ALA A 19 4.23 -13.37 -5.50
C ALA A 19 5.02 -12.73 -4.34
N ALA A 20 6.27 -12.34 -4.55
CA ALA A 20 7.08 -11.62 -3.58
C ALA A 20 6.49 -10.23 -3.28
N THR A 21 5.97 -9.56 -4.31
CA THR A 21 5.30 -8.27 -4.15
C THR A 21 3.98 -8.41 -3.38
N LEU A 22 3.21 -9.48 -3.62
CA LEU A 22 2.00 -9.77 -2.86
C LEU A 22 2.30 -10.07 -1.38
N ARG A 23 3.36 -10.82 -1.09
CA ARG A 23 3.79 -11.05 0.31
C ARG A 23 4.17 -9.75 1.01
N LEU A 24 4.94 -8.89 0.34
CA LEU A 24 5.28 -7.57 0.89
C LEU A 24 4.02 -6.72 1.16
N ALA A 25 3.02 -6.79 0.28
CA ALA A 25 1.77 -6.08 0.47
C ALA A 25 1.02 -6.54 1.73
N ALA A 26 0.95 -7.85 1.96
CA ALA A 26 0.35 -8.43 3.16
C ALA A 26 1.12 -8.03 4.43
N ASP A 27 2.46 -8.09 4.40
CA ASP A 27 3.31 -7.66 5.52
C ASP A 27 3.09 -6.18 5.85
N LEU A 28 2.99 -5.30 4.84
CA LEU A 28 2.70 -3.89 5.03
C LEU A 28 1.29 -3.68 5.60
N ALA A 29 0.26 -4.30 5.03
CA ALA A 29 -1.12 -4.18 5.50
C ALA A 29 -1.29 -4.64 6.96
N ALA A 30 -0.54 -5.66 7.37
CA ALA A 30 -0.55 -6.17 8.73
C ALA A 30 -0.05 -5.14 9.76
N ILE A 31 0.94 -4.32 9.40
CA ILE A 31 1.59 -3.37 10.32
C ILE A 31 1.04 -1.94 10.24
N LEU A 32 0.37 -1.58 9.13
CA LEU A 32 -0.20 -0.25 8.93
C LEU A 32 -1.32 0.06 9.93
N LYS A 33 -1.32 1.31 10.41
CA LYS A 33 -2.27 1.86 11.37
C LYS A 33 -2.99 3.09 10.79
N PRO A 34 -4.19 3.42 11.29
CA PRO A 34 -4.84 4.68 10.95
C PRO A 34 -3.91 5.88 11.18
N GLY A 35 -3.77 6.72 10.15
CA GLY A 35 -2.88 7.88 10.16
C GLY A 35 -1.51 7.65 9.49
N ASP A 36 -1.14 6.41 9.18
CA ASP A 36 0.09 6.12 8.42
C ASP A 36 -0.05 6.58 6.95
N ILE A 37 1.07 7.03 6.36
CA ILE A 37 1.13 7.45 4.95
C ILE A 37 2.14 6.56 4.21
N VAL A 38 1.67 5.86 3.18
CA VAL A 38 2.51 5.06 2.28
C VAL A 38 2.66 5.80 0.94
N ALA A 39 3.85 6.36 0.71
CA ALA A 39 4.18 7.00 -0.57
C ALA A 39 4.94 6.03 -1.48
N LEU A 40 4.42 5.77 -2.68
CA LEU A 40 5.06 4.91 -3.69
C LEU A 40 5.72 5.75 -4.77
N SER A 41 7.01 5.53 -5.01
CA SER A 41 7.79 6.24 -6.04
C SER A 41 8.53 5.26 -6.95
N GLY A 42 8.72 5.66 -8.21
CA GLY A 42 9.36 4.85 -9.24
C GLY A 42 8.83 5.15 -10.64
N HIS A 43 9.54 4.67 -11.66
CA HIS A 43 9.22 4.88 -13.08
C HIS A 43 7.86 4.28 -13.49
N LEU A 44 7.36 4.65 -14.67
CA LEU A 44 6.18 4.00 -15.26
C LEU A 44 6.45 2.49 -15.41
N GLY A 45 5.46 1.66 -15.08
CA GLY A 45 5.62 0.21 -15.11
C GLY A 45 6.34 -0.40 -13.90
N ALA A 46 6.84 0.39 -12.95
CA ALA A 46 7.56 -0.12 -11.78
C ALA A 46 6.70 -0.88 -10.73
N GLY A 47 5.46 -1.26 -11.06
CA GLY A 47 4.60 -2.03 -10.15
C GLY A 47 3.90 -1.24 -9.03
N LYS A 48 4.05 0.08 -8.94
CA LYS A 48 3.43 0.92 -7.89
C LYS A 48 1.93 0.66 -7.71
N SER A 49 1.16 0.69 -8.79
CA SER A 49 -0.29 0.44 -8.72
C SER A 49 -0.63 -1.02 -8.40
N MET A 50 0.24 -1.97 -8.75
CA MET A 50 0.05 -3.37 -8.37
C MET A 50 0.19 -3.51 -6.84
N LEU A 51 1.27 -2.95 -6.26
CA LEU A 51 1.51 -2.96 -4.81
C LEU A 51 0.39 -2.23 -4.05
N ALA A 52 -0.03 -1.05 -4.50
CA ALA A 52 -1.12 -0.31 -3.87
C ALA A 52 -2.43 -1.10 -3.83
N ARG A 53 -2.80 -1.76 -4.94
CA ARG A 53 -3.99 -2.60 -5.00
C ARG A 53 -3.89 -3.81 -4.10
N ALA A 54 -2.72 -4.45 -4.04
CA ALA A 54 -2.49 -5.58 -3.16
C ALA A 54 -2.67 -5.17 -1.69
N ILE A 55 -2.09 -4.04 -1.27
CA ILE A 55 -2.28 -3.51 0.09
C ILE A 55 -3.76 -3.21 0.36
N LEU A 56 -4.46 -2.56 -0.57
CA LEU A 56 -5.89 -2.25 -0.40
C LEU A 56 -6.75 -3.50 -0.24
N ARG A 57 -6.48 -4.56 -1.01
CA ARG A 57 -7.19 -5.84 -0.91
C ARG A 57 -6.98 -6.51 0.44
N GLU A 58 -5.75 -6.48 0.94
CA GLU A 58 -5.42 -7.02 2.27
C GLU A 58 -6.07 -6.19 3.39
N LEU A 59 -6.05 -4.85 3.28
CA LEU A 59 -6.71 -3.98 4.26
C LEU A 59 -8.23 -4.15 4.24
N ALA A 60 -8.85 -4.28 3.07
CA ALA A 60 -10.29 -4.45 2.90
C ALA A 60 -10.79 -5.88 3.16
N GLU A 61 -9.89 -6.84 3.35
CA GLU A 61 -10.19 -8.28 3.43
C GLU A 61 -10.99 -8.78 2.21
N ASP A 62 -10.77 -8.18 1.04
CA ASP A 62 -11.43 -8.52 -0.21
C ASP A 62 -10.41 -8.72 -1.35
N PRO A 63 -10.07 -9.97 -1.72
CA PRO A 63 -9.11 -10.24 -2.79
C PRO A 63 -9.61 -9.81 -4.17
N ARG A 64 -10.92 -9.55 -4.33
CA ARG A 64 -11.54 -9.15 -5.59
C ARG A 64 -11.75 -7.64 -5.69
N LEU A 65 -11.37 -6.86 -4.68
CA LEU A 65 -11.51 -5.42 -4.70
C LEU A 65 -10.86 -4.84 -5.95
N GLU A 66 -11.65 -4.09 -6.71
CA GLU A 66 -11.20 -3.30 -7.84
C GLU A 66 -10.71 -1.96 -7.33
N ALA A 67 -9.41 -1.72 -7.51
CA ALA A 67 -8.78 -0.43 -7.22
C ALA A 67 -8.07 0.09 -8.48
N PRO A 68 -8.82 0.62 -9.45
CA PRO A 68 -8.24 1.17 -10.67
C PRO A 68 -7.38 2.39 -10.36
N SER A 69 -6.48 2.76 -11.28
CA SER A 69 -5.71 3.99 -11.14
C SER A 69 -6.67 5.19 -11.13
N PRO A 70 -6.60 6.10 -10.13
CA PRO A 70 -7.46 7.27 -10.06
C PRO A 70 -6.96 8.38 -11.00
N THR A 71 -6.82 8.06 -12.30
CA THR A 71 -6.25 8.95 -13.30
C THR A 71 -7.06 10.25 -13.44
N PHE A 72 -8.36 10.21 -13.15
CA PHE A 72 -9.25 11.38 -13.18
C PHE A 72 -9.84 11.75 -11.82
N THR A 73 -9.96 10.80 -10.89
CA THR A 73 -10.56 11.04 -9.57
C THR A 73 -9.61 11.73 -8.60
N LEU A 74 -8.29 11.75 -8.88
CA LEU A 74 -7.19 12.26 -8.05
C LEU A 74 -7.03 11.53 -6.71
N VAL A 75 -8.12 11.35 -5.97
CA VAL A 75 -8.23 10.59 -4.73
C VAL A 75 -9.43 9.66 -4.85
N GLN A 76 -9.24 8.40 -4.47
CA GLN A 76 -10.30 7.42 -4.38
C GLN A 76 -10.20 6.74 -3.02
N SER A 77 -11.30 6.79 -2.28
CA SER A 77 -11.39 6.21 -0.94
C SER A 77 -12.02 4.83 -0.99
N TYR A 78 -11.57 3.96 -0.09
CA TYR A 78 -12.02 2.57 0.02
C TYR A 78 -12.41 2.25 1.47
N GLU A 79 -13.53 1.58 1.65
CA GLU A 79 -13.96 1.10 2.95
C GLU A 79 -13.19 -0.16 3.36
N THR A 80 -12.69 -0.19 4.58
CA THR A 80 -12.02 -1.35 5.17
C THR A 80 -12.55 -1.63 6.58
N PRO A 81 -12.36 -2.84 7.13
CA PRO A 81 -12.71 -3.13 8.53
C PRO A 81 -12.06 -2.21 9.56
N ARG A 82 -10.95 -1.52 9.19
CA ARG A 82 -10.21 -0.59 10.06
C ARG A 82 -10.54 0.89 9.83
N GLY A 83 -11.50 1.18 8.95
CA GLY A 83 -11.91 2.54 8.56
C GLY A 83 -11.60 2.85 7.09
N THR A 84 -12.09 3.99 6.61
CA THR A 84 -11.87 4.47 5.25
C THR A 84 -10.39 4.82 5.03
N VAL A 85 -9.82 4.34 3.92
CA VAL A 85 -8.45 4.66 3.45
C VAL A 85 -8.47 5.34 2.09
#